data_AF-A0A662DEF8-F1
#
_entry.id   AF-A0A662DEF8-F1
#
_cell.length_a   1.000
_cell.length_b   1.000
_cell.length_c   1.000
_cell.angle_alpha   90.00
_cell.angle_beta   90.00
_cell.angle_gamma   90.00
#
_symmetry.space_group_name_H-M   'P 1'
#
loop_
_entity.id
_entity.type
_entity.pdbx_description
1 polymer ?
#
loop_
_entity_poly.entity_id
_entity_poly.type
_entity_poly.pdbx_seq_one_letter_code
_entity_poly.pdbx_strand_id
1 'polypeptide(L)' 'MARLINECSGYLKPIVIVALNTGMRLNEILNLQWKDIAIGQKIIYIINSETGGVSE' A
#
# COMPACT_ATOMS: atom_id res chain seq x y z
N MET A 1 15.49 10.37 0.69
CA MET A 1 14.30 9.87 1.42
C MET A 1 13.94 10.72 2.63
N ALA A 2 14.90 11.06 3.50
CA ALA A 2 14.62 11.82 4.73
C ALA A 2 13.87 13.15 4.52
N ARG A 3 14.23 13.95 3.49
CA ARG A 3 13.50 15.19 3.17
C ARG A 3 12.02 14.96 2.90
N LEU A 4 11.66 14.08 1.96
CA LEU A 4 10.27 13.80 1.60
C LEU A 4 9.43 13.35 2.82
N ILE A 5 9.94 12.40 3.60
CA ILE A 5 9.23 11.85 4.77
C ILE A 5 9.05 12.89 5.88
N ASN A 6 9.99 13.83 6.01
CA ASN A 6 9.91 14.91 6.99
C ASN A 6 8.87 15.98 6.61
N GLU A 7 8.67 16.22 5.32
CA GLU A 7 7.63 17.13 4.82
C GLU A 7 6.22 16.52 4.84
N CYS A 8 6.10 15.18 4.85
CA CYS A 8 4.79 14.54 4.95
C CYS A 8 4.19 14.69 6.37
N SER A 9 3.05 15.38 6.48
CA SER A 9 2.30 15.55 7.72
C SER A 9 1.11 14.61 7.83
N GLY A 10 0.73 14.25 9.07
CA GLY A 10 -0.49 13.49 9.34
C GLY A 10 -0.52 12.12 8.65
N TYR A 11 -1.69 11.74 8.12
CA TYR A 11 -1.90 10.44 7.48
C TYR A 11 -1.11 10.23 6.19
N LEU A 12 -0.58 11.29 5.57
CA LEU A 12 0.24 11.16 4.37
C LEU A 12 1.57 10.46 4.66
N LYS A 13 2.14 10.69 5.85
CA LYS A 13 3.44 10.14 6.23
C LYS A 13 3.49 8.60 6.20
N PRO A 14 2.59 7.87 6.88
CA PRO A 14 2.59 6.41 6.81
C PRO A 14 2.32 5.88 5.39
N ILE A 15 1.46 6.54 4.61
CA ILE A 15 1.18 6.15 3.21
C ILE A 15 2.46 6.21 2.37
N VAL A 16 3.21 7.32 2.45
CA VAL A 16 4.47 7.49 1.72
C VAL A 16 5.54 6.52 2.21
N ILE A 17 5.61 6.26 3.52
CA ILE A 17 6.54 5.27 4.07
C ILE A 17 6.23 3.87 3.51
N VAL A 18 4.96 3.45 3.46
CA VAL A 18 4.58 2.16 2.86
C VAL A 18 4.98 2.12 1.39
N ALA A 19 4.59 3.12 0.59
CA ALA A 19 4.90 3.18 -0.83
C ALA A 19 6.41 3.08 -1.11
N LEU A 20 7.24 3.79 -0.34
CA LEU A 20 8.70 3.79 -0.50
C LEU A 20 9.35 2.46 -0.11
N ASN A 21 8.80 1.74 0.87
CA ASN A 21 9.38 0.48 1.34
C ASN A 21 8.88 -0.74 0.56
N THR A 22 7.68 -0.69 -0.03
CA THR A 22 7.04 -1.86 -0.67
C THR A 22 6.89 -1.72 -2.18
N GLY A 23 6.98 -0.52 -2.73
CA GLY A 23 6.75 -0.27 -4.16
C GLY A 23 5.28 -0.42 -4.59
N MET A 24 4.34 -0.51 -3.64
CA MET A 24 2.91 -0.61 -3.93
C MET A 24 2.38 0.64 -4.64
N ARG A 25 1.38 0.43 -5.51
CA ARG A 25 0.62 1.50 -6.16
C ARG A 25 -0.28 2.20 -5.14
N LEU A 26 -0.58 3.48 -5.37
CA LEU A 26 -1.43 4.26 -4.46
C LEU A 26 -2.78 3.58 -4.21
N ASN A 27 -3.44 3.05 -5.26
CA ASN A 27 -4.72 2.36 -5.12
C ASN A 27 -4.63 1.09 -4.24
N GLU A 28 -3.51 0.38 -4.27
CA GLU A 28 -3.30 -0.82 -3.43
C GLU A 28 -3.14 -0.42 -1.97
N ILE A 29 -2.42 0.67 -1.68
CA ILE A 29 -2.22 1.18 -0.32
C ILE A 29 -3.54 1.73 0.26
N LEU A 30 -4.33 2.43 -0.55
CA LEU A 30 -5.60 3.02 -0.12
C LEU A 30 -6.69 1.96 0.14
N ASN A 31 -6.62 0.79 -0.52
CA ASN A 31 -7.56 -0.32 -0.30
C ASN A 31 -7.06 -1.36 0.70
N LEU A 32 -5.87 -1.18 1.27
CA LEU A 32 -5.26 -2.15 2.18
C LEU A 32 -6.11 -2.35 3.44
N GLN A 33 -6.44 -3.61 3.76
CA GLN A 33 -7.17 -3.98 4.97
C GLN A 33 -6.26 -4.68 5.97
N TRP A 34 -6.62 -4.65 7.26
CA TRP A 34 -5.85 -5.33 8.31
C TRP A 34 -5.65 -6.82 8.07
N LYS A 35 -6.64 -7.48 7.43
CA LYS A 35 -6.57 -8.90 7.08
C LYS A 35 -5.48 -9.23 6.05
N ASP A 36 -5.02 -8.22 5.29
CA ASP A 36 -4.03 -8.36 4.24
C ASP A 36 -2.58 -8.18 4.76
N ILE A 37 -2.41 -7.96 6.07
CA ILE A 37 -1.12 -7.65 6.70
C ILE A 37 -0.71 -8.79 7.64
N ALA A 38 0.39 -9.47 7.33
CA ALA A 38 1.03 -10.42 8.22
C ALA A 38 2.22 -9.78 8.93
N ILE A 39 1.96 -9.09 10.04
CA ILE A 39 2.96 -8.29 10.79
C ILE A 39 4.18 -9.12 11.19
N GLY A 40 3.98 -10.34 11.71
CA GLY A 40 5.09 -11.21 12.15
C GLY A 40 6.02 -11.64 11.02
N GLN A 41 5.50 -11.71 9.79
CA GLN A 41 6.25 -12.11 8.61
C GLN A 41 6.73 -10.90 7.79
N LYS A 42 6.31 -9.68 8.15
CA LYS A 42 6.56 -8.44 7.41
C LYS A 42 6.07 -8.50 5.96
N ILE A 43 4.92 -9.14 5.73
CA ILE A 43 4.31 -9.32 4.42
C ILE A 43 3.02 -8.50 4.33
N ILE A 44 2.83 -7.86 3.17
CA ILE A 44 1.56 -7.27 2.73
C ILE A 44 1.08 -8.07 1.52
N TYR A 45 -0.14 -8.59 1.58
CA TYR A 45 -0.77 -9.28 0.46
C TYR A 45 -1.49 -8.26 -0.43
N ILE A 46 -1.20 -8.27 -1.72
CA ILE A 46 -1.89 -7.43 -2.71
C ILE A 46 -3.00 -8.26 -3.33
N ILE A 47 -4.26 -7.87 -3.09
CA ILE A 47 -5.42 -8.49 -3.72
C ILE A 47 -5.68 -7.76 -5.03
N ASN A 48 -5.34 -8.39 -6.15
CA ASN A 48 -5.75 -7.91 -7.46
C ASN A 48 -7.22 -8.28 -7.68
N SER A 49 -8.14 -7.32 -7.59
CA SER A 49 -9.46 -7.49 -8.21
C SER A 49 -9.25 -7.31 -9.72
N GLU A 50 -9.30 -8.38 -10.50
CA GLU A 50 -9.43 -8.26 -11.95
C GLU A 50 -10.60 -7.33 -12.24
N THR A 51 -10.35 -6.21 -12.92
CA THR A 51 -11.40 -5.53 -13.69
C THR A 51 -11.92 -6.55 -14.68
N GLY A 52 -13.13 -7.05 -14.45
CA GLY A 52 -13.75 -8.10 -15.24
C GLY A 52 -13.72 -7.79 -16.73
N GLY A 53 -12.84 -8.47 -17.45
CA GLY A 53 -13.13 -8.92 -18.79
C GLY A 53 -13.96 -10.17 -18.65
N VAL A 54 -15.28 -10.03 -18.54
CA VAL A 54 -16.18 -11.15 -18.84
C VAL A 54 -15.88 -11.50 -20.28
N SER A 55 -15.17 -12.62 -20.46
CA SER A 55 -14.99 -13.23 -21.77
C SER A 55 -16.30 -13.97 -22.05
N GLU A 56 -17.18 -13.34 -22.82
CA GLU A 56 -18.30 -14.03 -23.48
C GLU A 56 -17.78 -14.89 -24.64
#